data_AF-A0A392MD73-F1
#
_entry.id   AF-A0A392MD73-F1
#
_cell.length_a   1.000
_cell.length_b   1.000
_cell.length_c   1.000
_cell.angle_alpha   90.00
_cell.angle_beta   90.00
_cell.angle_gamma   90.00
#
_symmetry.space_group_name_H-M   'P 1'
#
loop_
_entity.id
_entity.type
_entity.pdbx_description
1 polymer ?
#
loop_
_entity_poly.entity_id
_entity_poly.type
_entity_poly.pdbx_seq_one_letter_code
_entity_poly.pdbx_strand_id
1 'polypeptide(L)'
;MSNLKGPGRSSNLGFLLIHLKTLLHPIWGLLTHMPLMPSTRYLECDKCCPIAGLEPGTGYYYKCGDSSIPAMSQENSFETFPKPSPMNYPTRIAFIGDLGLTSNSTTTIDHLLHNDPSMIIMVGDLTYANQYLTTGGKGASCFSCAFPDAPIRETYQPRWDGWGRFMEPLTSKIPMMVIEGNHEIEPQADDITFKSYLTRFAVPAEESGSK
;
A
#
# COMPACT_ATOMS: atom_id res chain seq x y z
N MET A 1 -3.24 -49.72 -13.57
CA MET A 1 -4.35 -49.02 -14.24
C MET A 1 -5.13 -48.30 -13.15
N SER A 2 -5.23 -46.98 -13.05
CA SER A 2 -4.93 -45.88 -13.96
C SER A 2 -4.67 -44.62 -13.12
N ASN A 3 -3.61 -43.90 -13.51
CA ASN A 3 -3.31 -42.54 -13.08
C ASN A 3 -4.46 -41.58 -13.43
N LEU A 4 -4.75 -40.64 -12.54
CA LEU A 4 -5.22 -39.31 -12.94
C LEU A 4 -4.43 -38.24 -12.17
N LYS A 5 -3.32 -37.82 -12.80
CA LYS A 5 -2.67 -36.54 -12.58
C LYS A 5 -3.63 -35.44 -13.06
N GLY A 6 -4.13 -34.61 -12.15
CA GLY A 6 -4.68 -33.30 -12.49
C GLY A 6 -3.54 -32.31 -12.79
N PRO A 7 -3.71 -31.36 -13.73
CA PRO A 7 -2.64 -30.46 -14.13
C PRO A 7 -2.33 -29.48 -13.01
N GLY A 8 -1.05 -29.44 -12.61
CA GLY A 8 -0.54 -28.40 -11.72
C GLY A 8 -0.65 -27.03 -12.39
N ARG A 9 -1.50 -26.17 -11.85
CA ARG A 9 -1.36 -24.72 -12.01
C ARG A 9 -0.54 -24.22 -10.83
N SER A 10 0.77 -24.22 -11.02
CA SER A 10 1.69 -23.36 -10.26
C SER A 10 1.47 -21.94 -10.75
N SER A 11 0.47 -21.24 -10.20
CA SER A 11 0.37 -19.80 -10.36
C SER A 11 1.47 -19.15 -9.53
N ASN A 12 2.56 -18.75 -10.18
CA ASN A 12 3.56 -17.87 -9.60
C ASN A 12 2.90 -16.51 -9.36
N LEU A 13 2.34 -16.29 -8.17
CA LEU A 13 1.81 -14.99 -7.76
C LEU A 13 2.87 -14.27 -6.93
N GLY A 14 3.84 -13.65 -7.60
CA GLY A 14 4.66 -12.57 -7.02
C GLY A 14 4.05 -11.25 -7.47
N PHE A 15 3.12 -10.69 -6.69
CA PHE A 15 2.51 -9.40 -6.98
C PHE A 15 3.09 -8.36 -6.03
N LEU A 16 3.62 -7.27 -6.58
CA LEU A 16 3.89 -6.07 -5.81
C LEU A 16 3.01 -4.94 -6.35
N LEU A 17 2.21 -4.36 -5.46
CA LEU A 17 1.43 -3.16 -5.76
C LEU A 17 2.13 -1.95 -5.11
N ILE A 18 2.72 -1.10 -5.94
CA ILE A 18 3.26 0.19 -5.50
C ILE A 18 2.10 1.04 -4.98
N HIS A 19 2.11 1.32 -3.69
CA HIS A 19 1.03 2.00 -2.97
C HIS A 19 1.12 3.52 -3.16
N LEU A 20 0.24 4.07 -4.00
CA LEU A 20 -0.41 5.40 -3.86
C LEU A 20 -1.32 5.65 -5.07
N LYS A 21 -2.60 5.24 -4.97
CA LYS A 21 -3.63 5.66 -5.93
C LYS A 21 -3.90 7.16 -5.74
N THR A 22 -3.19 8.01 -6.46
CA THR A 22 -3.58 9.42 -6.61
C THR A 22 -4.49 9.59 -7.83
N LEU A 23 -5.57 10.34 -7.59
CA LEU A 23 -6.69 10.71 -8.46
C LEU A 23 -6.36 10.90 -9.96
N LEU A 24 -6.43 9.85 -10.79
CA LEU A 24 -6.59 10.02 -12.25
C LEU A 24 -7.45 8.88 -12.85
N HIS A 25 -8.37 9.26 -13.75
CA HIS A 25 -9.37 8.40 -14.39
C HIS A 25 -8.76 7.30 -15.30
N PRO A 26 -9.43 6.14 -15.47
CA PRO A 26 -8.86 5.01 -16.21
C PRO A 26 -8.97 5.20 -17.73
N ILE A 27 -7.82 5.12 -18.41
CA ILE A 27 -7.68 4.79 -19.83
C ILE A 27 -6.48 3.83 -19.87
N TRP A 28 -6.66 2.67 -20.50
CA TRP A 28 -5.73 1.54 -20.57
C TRP A 28 -4.47 1.92 -21.38
N GLY A 29 -3.27 1.65 -20.83
CA GLY A 29 -1.97 1.90 -21.48
C GLY A 29 -1.13 0.62 -21.57
N LEU A 30 -0.42 0.47 -22.69
CA LEU A 30 0.42 -0.67 -23.06
C LEU A 30 1.82 -0.55 -22.43
N LEU A 31 2.36 -1.62 -21.82
CA LEU A 31 3.78 -1.69 -21.45
C LEU A 31 4.66 -1.70 -22.71
N THR A 32 5.64 -0.81 -22.82
CA THR A 32 6.72 -0.89 -23.80
C THR A 32 8.01 -1.35 -23.11
N HIS A 33 8.67 -2.38 -23.66
CA HIS A 33 10.00 -2.80 -23.23
C HIS A 33 11.06 -1.90 -23.90
N MET A 34 11.83 -1.15 -23.12
CA MET A 34 13.07 -0.52 -23.61
C MET A 34 14.24 -1.51 -23.49
N PRO A 35 15.10 -1.63 -24.52
CA PRO A 35 16.31 -2.43 -24.41
C PRO A 35 17.49 -1.59 -23.86
N LEU A 36 18.28 -2.19 -22.94
CA LEU A 36 19.75 -2.08 -22.75
C LEU A 36 20.25 -1.79 -21.31
N MET A 37 20.56 -2.86 -20.54
CA MET A 37 21.87 -3.27 -19.97
C MET A 37 21.67 -4.68 -19.35
N PRO A 38 22.62 -5.62 -19.40
CA PRO A 38 22.32 -7.07 -19.22
C PRO A 38 21.91 -7.51 -17.80
N SER A 39 22.00 -6.64 -16.79
CA SER A 39 21.79 -7.02 -15.39
C SER A 39 20.76 -6.16 -14.63
N THR A 40 20.25 -5.08 -15.22
CA THR A 40 19.39 -4.12 -14.50
C THR A 40 17.98 -4.16 -15.08
N ARG A 41 16.98 -4.51 -14.26
CA ARG A 41 15.58 -4.60 -14.67
C ARG A 41 14.84 -3.32 -14.29
N TYR A 42 14.36 -2.60 -15.31
CA TYR A 42 13.65 -1.34 -15.18
C TYR A 42 12.15 -1.50 -15.47
N LEU A 43 11.32 -0.84 -14.66
CA LEU A 43 9.86 -0.81 -14.78
C LEU A 43 9.38 0.65 -14.89
N GLU A 44 8.73 1.00 -15.99
CA GLU A 44 8.01 2.27 -16.12
C GLU A 44 6.50 2.02 -15.97
N CYS A 45 5.85 2.84 -15.15
CA CYS A 45 4.44 2.66 -14.81
C CYS A 45 3.67 3.97 -14.97
N ASP A 46 2.93 4.10 -16.07
CA ASP A 46 2.17 5.30 -16.44
C ASP A 46 0.94 5.56 -15.54
N LYS A 47 0.51 4.55 -14.75
CA LYS A 47 -0.57 4.61 -13.74
C LYS A 47 -0.36 3.49 -12.71
N CYS A 48 -0.88 3.63 -11.48
CA CYS A 48 -0.90 2.55 -10.48
C CYS A 48 -1.49 1.25 -11.08
N CYS A 49 -0.63 0.32 -11.46
CA CYS A 49 -1.00 -0.90 -12.16
C CYS A 49 -0.36 -2.10 -11.44
N PRO A 50 -1.09 -3.22 -11.28
CA PRO A 50 -0.47 -4.48 -10.89
C PRO A 50 0.64 -4.85 -11.88
N ILE A 51 1.85 -5.06 -11.37
CA ILE A 51 2.97 -5.52 -12.19
C ILE A 51 3.03 -7.05 -12.07
N ALA A 52 2.76 -7.74 -13.17
CA ALA A 52 2.74 -9.20 -13.23
C ALA A 52 4.02 -9.75 -13.88
N GLY A 53 4.30 -11.03 -13.64
CA GLY A 53 5.40 -11.75 -14.32
C GLY A 53 6.79 -11.43 -13.78
N LEU A 54 6.89 -10.90 -12.55
CA LEU A 54 8.18 -10.65 -11.91
C LEU A 54 8.85 -11.96 -11.47
N GLU A 55 10.17 -12.01 -11.59
CA GLU A 55 10.98 -13.12 -11.10
C GLU A 55 11.03 -13.07 -9.56
N PRO A 56 10.84 -14.19 -8.85
CA PRO A 56 10.94 -14.22 -7.38
C PRO A 56 12.36 -13.92 -6.87
N GLY A 57 12.49 -13.29 -5.70
CA GLY A 57 13.78 -12.97 -5.07
C GLY A 57 14.68 -12.08 -5.92
N THR A 58 14.08 -11.15 -6.66
CA THR A 58 14.77 -10.31 -7.66
C THR A 58 14.53 -8.84 -7.38
N GLY A 59 15.61 -8.06 -7.41
CA GLY A 59 15.56 -6.60 -7.32
C GLY A 59 15.12 -5.96 -8.63
N TYR A 60 14.20 -4.99 -8.54
CA TYR A 60 13.70 -4.21 -9.66
C TYR A 60 13.84 -2.72 -9.37
N TYR A 61 14.18 -1.95 -10.40
CA TYR A 61 14.15 -0.50 -10.38
C TYR A 61 12.88 -0.02 -11.09
N TYR A 62 12.28 1.06 -10.60
CA TYR A 62 11.05 1.58 -11.18
C TYR A 62 10.92 3.09 -11.12
N LYS A 63 10.13 3.63 -12.05
CA LYS A 63 9.58 4.99 -12.02
C LYS A 63 8.08 4.92 -12.25
N CYS A 64 7.32 5.76 -11.56
CA CYS A 64 5.89 5.90 -11.75
C CYS A 64 5.52 7.36 -12.02
N GLY A 65 4.44 7.59 -12.76
CA GLY A 65 4.03 8.93 -13.14
C GLY A 65 3.23 8.89 -14.41
N ASP A 66 3.18 9.99 -15.14
CA ASP A 66 2.56 10.04 -16.47
C ASP A 66 3.64 10.41 -17.48
N SER A 67 4.03 9.47 -18.36
CA SER A 67 5.08 9.70 -19.37
C SER A 67 4.66 10.65 -20.50
N SER A 68 3.37 10.97 -20.63
CA SER A 68 2.86 11.94 -21.61
C SER A 68 3.15 13.39 -21.21
N ILE A 69 3.52 13.62 -19.96
CA ILE A 69 3.93 14.91 -19.39
C ILE A 69 5.24 14.74 -18.60
N PRO A 70 6.00 15.81 -18.28
CA PRO A 70 7.22 15.69 -17.49
C PRO A 70 6.89 15.49 -15.99
N ALA A 71 6.12 14.44 -15.66
CA ALA A 71 5.63 14.14 -14.31
C ALA A 71 5.97 12.71 -13.87
N MET A 72 7.18 12.25 -14.19
CA MET A 72 7.72 10.98 -13.70
C MET A 72 8.39 11.13 -12.34
N SER A 73 8.27 10.12 -11.50
CA SER A 73 8.95 10.04 -10.21
C SER A 73 10.47 9.97 -10.36
N GLN A 74 11.17 10.19 -9.25
CA GLN A 74 12.53 9.68 -9.12
C GLN A 74 12.55 8.15 -9.22
N GLU A 75 13.72 7.62 -9.56
CA GLU A 75 13.93 6.17 -9.58
C GLU A 75 13.89 5.59 -8.17
N ASN A 76 13.12 4.52 -8.01
CA ASN A 76 13.01 3.74 -6.77
C ASN A 76 13.32 2.27 -7.06
N SER A 77 13.41 1.46 -6.02
CA SER A 77 13.63 0.03 -6.15
C SER A 77 12.95 -0.79 -5.07
N PHE A 78 12.66 -2.05 -5.38
CA PHE A 78 12.13 -3.03 -4.46
C PHE A 78 12.67 -4.42 -4.80
N GLU A 79 12.51 -5.38 -3.89
CA GLU A 79 12.81 -6.79 -4.12
C GLU A 79 11.53 -7.63 -4.02
N THR A 80 11.32 -8.54 -4.96
CA THR A 80 10.20 -9.48 -4.91
C THR A 80 10.43 -10.57 -3.86
N PHE A 81 9.36 -11.12 -3.30
CA PHE A 81 9.47 -12.27 -2.39
C PHE A 81 10.16 -13.46 -3.06
N PRO A 82 10.89 -14.29 -2.28
CA PRO A 82 11.43 -15.54 -2.79
C PRO A 82 10.30 -16.46 -3.23
N LYS A 83 10.61 -17.38 -4.15
CA LYS A 83 9.63 -18.37 -4.60
C LYS A 83 9.13 -19.18 -3.39
N PRO A 84 7.81 -19.23 -3.14
CA PRO A 84 7.27 -19.97 -2.00
C PRO A 84 7.72 -21.42 -2.00
N SER A 85 8.32 -21.86 -0.90
CA SER A 85 8.66 -23.26 -0.67
C SER A 85 8.77 -23.52 0.84
N PRO A 86 8.75 -24.78 1.30
CA PRO A 86 8.94 -25.11 2.72
C PRO A 86 10.24 -24.60 3.34
N MET A 87 11.21 -24.18 2.52
CA MET A 87 12.53 -23.71 2.95
C MET A 87 12.79 -22.23 2.63
N ASN A 88 11.87 -21.56 1.92
CA ASN A 88 12.03 -20.17 1.52
C ASN A 88 10.91 -19.32 2.10
N TYR A 89 11.29 -18.39 2.98
CA TYR A 89 10.39 -17.44 3.63
C TYR A 89 10.96 -16.02 3.51
N PRO A 90 10.11 -14.99 3.55
CA PRO A 90 10.58 -13.63 3.82
C PRO A 90 11.42 -13.63 5.10
N THR A 91 12.54 -12.90 5.12
CA THR A 91 13.48 -12.97 6.25
C THR A 91 12.89 -12.35 7.51
N ARG A 92 12.15 -11.25 7.37
CA ARG A 92 11.53 -10.51 8.48
C ARG A 92 10.19 -9.93 8.04
N ILE A 93 9.14 -10.24 8.79
CA ILE A 93 7.79 -9.70 8.59
C ILE A 93 7.50 -8.76 9.76
N ALA A 94 7.32 -7.48 9.46
CA ALA A 94 6.93 -6.49 10.44
C ALA A 94 5.40 -6.48 10.63
N PHE A 95 4.97 -6.31 11.87
CA PHE A 95 3.56 -6.10 12.22
C PHE A 95 3.43 -4.79 12.99
N ILE A 96 2.54 -3.92 12.52
CA ILE A 96 2.17 -2.66 13.17
C ILE A 96 0.66 -2.46 13.05
N GLY A 97 0.08 -1.65 13.92
CA GLY A 97 -1.32 -1.25 13.93
C GLY A 97 -1.43 0.05 14.71
N ASP A 98 -2.57 0.75 14.59
CA ASP A 98 -2.86 1.95 15.39
C ASP A 98 -1.76 3.03 15.26
N LEU A 99 -1.15 3.13 14.07
CA LEU A 99 0.08 3.91 13.90
C LEU A 99 -0.18 5.41 14.06
N GLY A 100 -1.26 5.90 13.43
CA GLY A 100 -1.54 7.32 13.33
C GLY A 100 -0.39 8.13 12.75
N LEU A 101 -0.36 9.42 13.09
CA LEU A 101 0.69 10.34 12.68
C LEU A 101 1.01 11.30 13.83
N THR A 102 1.95 10.87 14.66
CA THR A 102 2.47 11.55 15.87
C THR A 102 4.00 11.41 15.94
N SER A 103 4.64 12.07 16.89
CA SER A 103 6.09 11.86 17.16
C SER A 103 6.42 10.44 17.60
N ASN A 104 5.51 9.73 18.26
CA ASN A 104 5.74 8.33 18.64
C ASN A 104 5.69 7.42 17.39
N SER A 105 4.82 7.75 16.43
CA SER A 105 4.73 7.05 15.16
C SER A 105 6.06 7.09 14.40
N THR A 106 6.80 8.20 14.48
CA THR A 106 8.14 8.29 13.85
C THR A 106 9.12 7.32 14.52
N THR A 107 9.13 7.23 15.85
CA THR A 107 9.96 6.24 16.56
C THR A 107 9.60 4.80 16.20
N THR A 108 8.32 4.49 16.03
CA THR A 108 7.88 3.16 15.54
C THR A 108 8.45 2.87 14.15
N ILE A 109 8.39 3.83 13.23
CA ILE A 109 8.95 3.66 11.88
C ILE A 109 10.48 3.58 11.90
N ASP A 110 11.17 4.34 12.75
CA ASP A 110 12.62 4.25 12.92
C ASP A 110 13.04 2.86 13.40
N HIS A 111 12.31 2.30 14.37
CA HIS A 111 12.54 0.93 14.84
C HIS A 111 12.26 -0.11 13.75
N LEU A 112 11.22 0.09 12.94
CA LEU A 112 10.95 -0.78 11.80
C LEU A 112 12.07 -0.76 10.79
N LEU A 113 12.51 0.43 10.36
CA LEU A 113 13.60 0.60 9.40
C LEU A 113 14.91 -0.02 9.91
N HIS A 114 15.22 0.14 11.20
CA HIS A 114 16.41 -0.47 11.81
C HIS A 114 16.38 -2.01 11.74
N ASN A 115 15.19 -2.61 11.75
CA ASN A 115 15.01 -4.05 11.66
C ASN A 115 14.89 -4.56 10.23
N ASP A 116 15.05 -3.73 9.19
CA ASP A 116 15.15 -4.11 7.78
C ASP A 116 14.14 -5.22 7.36
N PRO A 117 12.82 -4.93 7.40
CA PRO A 117 11.79 -5.91 7.12
C PRO A 117 11.68 -6.20 5.62
N SER A 118 11.42 -7.46 5.26
CA SER A 118 11.06 -7.81 3.88
C SER A 118 9.65 -7.36 3.51
N MET A 119 8.78 -7.19 4.50
CA MET A 119 7.40 -6.76 4.32
C MET A 119 6.78 -6.26 5.62
N ILE A 120 5.71 -5.48 5.48
CA ILE A 120 4.95 -4.91 6.60
C ILE A 120 3.49 -5.35 6.50
N ILE A 121 2.92 -5.73 7.64
CA ILE A 121 1.49 -5.94 7.82
C ILE A 121 1.00 -4.83 8.76
N MET A 122 0.19 -3.93 8.21
CA MET A 122 -0.46 -2.84 8.91
C MET A 122 -1.91 -3.22 9.24
N VAL A 123 -2.18 -3.39 10.53
CA VAL A 123 -3.43 -3.92 11.08
C VAL A 123 -4.28 -2.77 11.60
N GLY A 124 -5.06 -2.14 10.72
CA GLY A 124 -6.06 -1.15 11.07
C GLY A 124 -5.54 0.16 11.65
N ASP A 125 -6.45 1.13 11.74
CA ASP A 125 -6.28 2.41 12.41
C ASP A 125 -5.06 3.19 11.93
N LEU A 126 -5.09 3.53 10.64
CA LEU A 126 -3.91 4.01 9.92
C LEU A 126 -3.56 5.45 10.29
N THR A 127 -4.52 6.37 10.13
CA THR A 127 -4.22 7.81 10.13
C THR A 127 -4.86 8.60 11.26
N TYR A 128 -5.92 8.03 11.85
CA TYR A 128 -6.80 8.72 12.78
C TYR A 128 -7.34 10.05 12.22
N ALA A 129 -7.66 10.11 10.92
CA ALA A 129 -8.27 11.30 10.33
C ALA A 129 -9.63 11.64 10.95
N ASN A 130 -10.35 10.64 11.46
CA ASN A 130 -11.63 10.76 12.18
C ASN A 130 -11.51 11.22 13.66
N GLN A 131 -10.33 11.66 14.09
CA GLN A 131 -10.09 12.30 15.39
C GLN A 131 -10.04 13.83 15.27
N TYR A 132 -10.41 14.37 14.11
CA TYR A 132 -10.37 15.78 13.78
C TYR A 132 -11.71 16.21 13.19
N LEU A 133 -12.09 17.47 13.42
CA LEU A 133 -13.17 18.09 12.67
C LEU A 133 -12.74 18.27 11.20
N THR A 134 -13.72 18.44 10.31
CA THR A 134 -13.51 18.72 8.88
C THR A 134 -12.67 19.97 8.61
N THR A 135 -12.69 20.94 9.53
CA THR A 135 -11.87 22.16 9.49
C THR A 135 -10.42 21.94 9.92
N GLY A 136 -10.08 20.74 10.41
CA GLY A 136 -8.75 20.38 10.89
C GLY A 136 -8.47 20.89 12.31
N GLY A 137 -7.28 21.46 12.51
CA GLY A 137 -6.84 21.96 13.82
C GLY A 137 -6.29 20.88 14.76
N LYS A 138 -6.58 20.99 16.05
CA LYS A 138 -6.10 20.05 17.06
C LYS A 138 -7.02 18.84 17.13
N GLY A 139 -6.47 17.66 16.85
CA GLY A 139 -7.20 16.40 17.01
C GLY A 139 -7.51 16.11 18.48
N ALA A 140 -8.51 15.27 18.71
CA ALA A 140 -8.91 14.79 20.02
C ALA A 140 -8.51 13.32 20.20
N SER A 141 -8.15 12.92 21.42
CA SER A 141 -7.98 11.49 21.74
C SER A 141 -9.32 10.74 21.75
N CYS A 142 -10.39 11.46 22.10
CA CYS A 142 -11.77 10.98 22.05
C CYS A 142 -12.63 11.99 21.29
N PHE A 143 -12.91 11.71 20.03
CA PHE A 143 -13.77 12.55 19.20
C PHE A 143 -15.13 12.84 19.86
N SER A 144 -15.85 11.82 20.35
CA SER A 144 -17.17 11.99 20.95
C SER A 144 -17.14 12.77 22.28
N CYS A 145 -16.01 12.77 22.98
CA CYS A 145 -15.83 13.54 24.20
C CYS A 145 -15.56 15.01 23.91
N ALA A 146 -14.79 15.29 22.85
CA ALA A 146 -14.40 16.65 22.47
C ALA A 146 -15.43 17.37 21.59
N PHE A 147 -16.19 16.61 20.79
CA PHE A 147 -17.14 17.12 19.82
C PHE A 147 -18.50 16.40 19.97
N PRO A 148 -19.17 16.49 21.12
CA PRO A 148 -20.44 15.80 21.37
C PRO A 148 -21.56 16.27 20.45
N ASP A 149 -21.48 17.51 19.98
CA ASP A 149 -22.48 18.15 19.13
C ASP A 149 -22.17 18.01 17.63
N ALA A 150 -21.12 17.26 17.26
CA ALA A 150 -20.81 17.01 15.85
C ALA A 150 -21.95 16.21 15.19
N PRO A 151 -22.48 16.65 14.04
CA PRO A 151 -23.64 16.02 13.42
C PRO A 151 -23.34 14.62 12.87
N ILE A 152 -22.06 14.32 12.63
CA ILE A 152 -21.55 13.03 12.17
C ILE A 152 -20.14 12.83 12.75
N ARG A 153 -19.61 11.60 12.65
CA ARG A 153 -18.18 11.32 12.89
C ARG A 153 -17.34 11.95 11.78
N GLU A 154 -17.05 13.24 11.93
CA GLU A 154 -16.24 14.03 10.99
C GLU A 154 -14.82 13.46 10.80
N THR A 155 -14.17 13.86 9.70
CA THR A 155 -12.80 13.49 9.37
C THR A 155 -12.03 14.66 8.76
N TYR A 156 -10.73 14.77 9.04
CA TYR A 156 -9.82 15.68 8.35
C TYR A 156 -8.96 14.92 7.35
N GLN A 157 -9.49 14.76 6.13
CA GLN A 157 -8.89 13.94 5.07
C GLN A 157 -7.43 14.28 4.70
N PRO A 158 -6.93 15.53 4.79
CA PRO A 158 -5.51 15.81 4.56
C PRO A 158 -4.54 15.05 5.48
N ARG A 159 -5.01 14.46 6.58
CA ARG A 159 -4.23 13.53 7.41
C ARG A 159 -3.80 12.28 6.63
N TRP A 160 -4.63 11.78 5.73
CA TRP A 160 -4.27 10.67 4.85
C TRP A 160 -3.10 11.02 3.92
N ASP A 161 -3.09 12.23 3.38
CA ASP A 161 -1.99 12.69 2.52
C ASP A 161 -0.71 12.92 3.31
N GLY A 162 -0.83 13.48 4.52
CA GLY A 162 0.30 13.62 5.45
C GLY A 162 0.90 12.26 5.85
N TRP A 163 0.04 11.29 6.15
CA TRP A 163 0.46 9.93 6.50
C TRP A 163 1.11 9.22 5.30
N GLY A 164 0.55 9.35 4.10
CA GLY A 164 1.14 8.80 2.88
C GLY A 164 2.54 9.33 2.60
N ARG A 165 2.76 10.65 2.73
CA ARG A 165 4.09 11.27 2.59
C ARG A 165 5.05 10.84 3.70
N PHE A 166 4.56 10.67 4.92
CA PHE A 166 5.35 10.18 6.04
C PHE A 166 5.83 8.73 5.80
N MET A 167 4.97 7.89 5.24
CA MET A 167 5.25 6.47 4.98
C MET A 167 5.99 6.21 3.66
N GLU A 168 5.98 7.15 2.71
CA GLU A 168 6.58 7.01 1.37
C GLU A 168 8.03 6.47 1.38
N PRO A 169 8.95 6.91 2.27
CA PRO A 169 10.32 6.38 2.29
C PRO A 169 10.38 4.86 2.56
N LEU A 170 9.36 4.32 3.24
CA LEU A 170 9.22 2.90 3.56
C LEU A 170 8.44 2.18 2.46
N THR A 171 7.24 2.67 2.11
CA THR A 171 6.29 1.98 1.22
C THR A 171 6.67 2.04 -0.25
N SER A 172 7.61 2.88 -0.64
CA SER A 172 8.22 2.87 -1.98
C SER A 172 9.20 1.72 -2.19
N LYS A 173 9.66 1.07 -1.11
CA LYS A 173 10.69 0.01 -1.18
C LYS A 173 10.23 -1.31 -0.61
N ILE A 174 9.42 -1.26 0.44
CA ILE A 174 9.00 -2.42 1.21
C ILE A 174 7.50 -2.65 0.97
N PRO A 175 7.08 -3.85 0.52
CA PRO A 175 5.66 -4.18 0.41
C PRO A 175 4.96 -4.00 1.75
N MET A 176 3.86 -3.25 1.75
CA MET A 176 2.97 -3.11 2.89
C MET A 176 1.61 -3.68 2.52
N MET A 177 1.10 -4.62 3.33
CA MET A 177 -0.28 -5.07 3.29
C MET A 177 -1.06 -4.36 4.39
N VAL A 178 -2.27 -3.89 4.06
CA VAL A 178 -3.13 -3.15 5.00
C VAL A 178 -4.44 -3.89 5.22
N ILE A 179 -4.93 -3.87 6.46
CA ILE A 179 -6.27 -4.32 6.84
C ILE A 179 -6.99 -3.11 7.45
N GLU A 180 -8.29 -2.96 7.20
CA GLU A 180 -9.08 -1.87 7.76
C GLU A 180 -9.28 -2.02 9.28
N GLY A 181 -9.26 -0.89 9.99
CA GLY A 181 -9.69 -0.78 11.37
C GLY A 181 -11.01 -0.02 11.49
N ASN A 182 -11.49 0.19 12.71
CA ASN A 182 -12.70 0.97 12.93
C ASN A 182 -12.47 2.47 12.64
N HIS A 183 -11.24 2.95 12.68
CA HIS A 183 -10.95 4.35 12.32
C HIS A 183 -11.06 4.62 10.82
N GLU A 184 -11.05 3.58 9.98
CA GLU A 184 -11.25 3.68 8.52
C GLU A 184 -12.73 3.70 8.11
N ILE A 185 -13.68 3.45 9.01
CA ILE A 185 -15.13 3.48 8.69
C ILE A 185 -15.51 4.81 8.06
N GLU A 186 -15.04 5.93 8.63
CA GLU A 186 -15.17 7.30 8.08
C GLU A 186 -16.52 7.59 7.40
N PRO A 187 -17.64 7.56 8.14
CA PRO A 187 -18.97 7.69 7.53
C PRO A 187 -19.12 9.06 6.86
N GLN A 188 -19.64 9.06 5.63
CA GLN A 188 -19.89 10.25 4.83
C GLN A 188 -21.38 10.32 4.42
N ALA A 189 -21.73 11.31 3.60
CA ALA A 189 -23.05 11.33 2.96
C ALA A 189 -23.30 10.03 2.18
N ASP A 190 -24.58 9.68 2.00
CA ASP A 190 -25.04 8.48 1.29
C ASP A 190 -24.54 7.15 1.89
N ASP A 191 -24.36 7.10 3.22
CA ASP A 191 -23.90 5.92 3.98
C ASP A 191 -22.55 5.34 3.48
N ILE A 192 -21.75 6.17 2.80
CA ILE A 192 -20.43 5.79 2.31
C ILE A 192 -19.50 5.59 3.51
N THR A 193 -18.81 4.45 3.52
CA THR A 193 -17.80 4.09 4.51
C THR A 193 -16.55 3.55 3.83
N PHE A 194 -15.41 3.56 4.53
CA PHE A 194 -14.12 3.02 4.06
C PHE A 194 -13.59 3.63 2.76
N LYS A 195 -14.14 4.77 2.31
CA LYS A 195 -13.81 5.36 1.01
C LYS A 195 -12.32 5.63 0.87
N SER A 196 -11.70 6.21 1.89
CA SER A 196 -10.27 6.54 1.89
C SER A 196 -9.39 5.29 1.90
N TYR A 197 -9.72 4.30 2.73
CA TYR A 197 -9.02 3.00 2.76
C TYR A 197 -9.08 2.30 1.39
N LEU A 198 -10.28 2.08 0.85
CA LEU A 198 -10.50 1.35 -0.41
C LEU A 198 -9.90 2.04 -1.64
N THR A 199 -9.78 3.37 -1.59
CA THR A 199 -9.25 4.15 -2.73
C THR A 199 -7.76 4.37 -2.67
N ARG A 200 -7.12 4.38 -1.49
CA ARG A 200 -5.68 4.69 -1.36
C ARG A 200 -4.79 3.46 -1.41
N PHE A 201 -5.29 2.33 -0.93
CA PHE A 201 -4.53 1.09 -0.86
C PHE A 201 -4.95 0.09 -1.92
N ALA A 202 -4.04 -0.83 -2.18
CA ALA A 202 -4.23 -1.84 -3.18
C ALA A 202 -3.89 -3.20 -2.58
N VAL A 203 -4.93 -3.94 -2.22
CA VAL A 203 -4.84 -5.26 -1.60
C VAL A 203 -5.26 -6.33 -2.62
N PRO A 204 -4.61 -7.50 -2.64
CA PRO A 204 -4.83 -8.53 -3.66
C PRO A 204 -6.09 -9.37 -3.38
N ALA A 205 -7.24 -8.71 -3.16
CA ALA A 205 -8.49 -9.35 -2.72
C ALA A 205 -9.06 -10.32 -3.76
N GLU A 206 -8.87 -10.06 -5.06
CA GLU A 206 -9.33 -10.96 -6.12
C GLU A 206 -8.43 -12.20 -6.21
N GLU A 207 -7.13 -11.97 -6.15
CA GLU A 207 -6.08 -13.00 -6.28
C GLU A 207 -6.02 -13.92 -5.06
N SER A 208 -6.32 -13.39 -3.87
CA SER A 208 -6.43 -14.16 -2.62
C SER A 208 -7.76 -14.92 -2.49
N GLY A 209 -8.76 -14.56 -3.30
CA GLY A 209 -10.13 -15.07 -3.14
C GLY A 209 -10.83 -14.60 -1.87
N SER A 210 -10.40 -13.48 -1.27
CA SER A 210 -10.93 -12.96 0.00
C SER A 210 -12.01 -11.88 -0.18
N LYS A 211 -12.85 -12.02 -1.21
CA LYS A 211 -14.01 -11.14 -1.45
C LYS A 211 -15.22 -11.53 -0.61
#